data_AF-A0A963IKM1-F1
#
_entry.id   AF-A0A963IKM1-F1
#
_cell.length_a   1.000
_cell.length_b   1.000
_cell.length_c   1.000
_cell.angle_alpha   90.00
_cell.angle_beta   90.00
_cell.angle_gamma   90.00
#
_symmetry.space_group_name_H-M   'P 1'
#
loop_
_entity.id
_entity.type
_entity.pdbx_description
1 polymer ?
#
loop_
_entity_poly.entity_id
_entity_poly.type
_entity_poly.pdbx_seq_one_letter_code
_entity_poly.pdbx_strand_id
1 'polypeptide(L)'
;MSSMTPREIVSELDKHIVGQGKAKKAVAIALRNRWRRAQVAEPLRQEITPKNILMIGPTGVGKTEIARRLARLANAPFIKIEASKFTEVGYVGRDVETIIRDLVEIAIKSVREQAMKSVRERAEDAAEDRVLDALLPSARGNYFNDTPASEDSTTRQKFRKKLREGGLDDKEIEIEVSAPSMQAEIFAPPGMEELTSQIQGMFQNMGGGRKKSRKLKISEARRLLVDEEAAKLVNDEDVKLTAV
;
A
#
# COMPACT_ATOMS: atom_id res chain seq x y z
N MET A 1 -18.36 -4.04 2.41
CA MET A 1 -18.70 -3.24 3.62
C MET A 1 -19.01 -4.16 4.77
N SER A 2 -18.55 -3.85 5.99
CA SER A 2 -18.82 -4.68 7.16
C SER A 2 -20.33 -4.79 7.43
N SER A 3 -20.80 -6.02 7.68
CA SER A 3 -22.21 -6.34 7.95
C SER A 3 -22.63 -6.04 9.39
N MET A 4 -21.76 -5.39 10.16
CA MET A 4 -21.95 -5.12 11.58
C MET A 4 -23.23 -4.32 11.84
N THR A 5 -23.92 -4.71 12.90
CA THR A 5 -25.07 -3.99 13.45
C THR A 5 -24.62 -2.74 14.21
N PRO A 6 -25.50 -1.75 14.41
CA PRO A 6 -25.15 -0.56 15.20
C PRO A 6 -24.68 -0.89 16.62
N ARG A 7 -25.20 -1.96 17.24
CA ARG A 7 -24.80 -2.36 18.59
C ARG A 7 -23.36 -2.92 18.61
N GLU A 8 -23.01 -3.75 17.63
CA GLU A 8 -21.64 -4.27 17.49
C GLU A 8 -20.63 -3.15 17.20
N ILE A 9 -20.99 -2.19 16.34
CA ILE A 9 -20.14 -1.02 16.07
C ILE A 9 -19.90 -0.22 17.36
N VAL A 10 -20.95 0.04 18.14
CA VAL A 10 -20.79 0.75 19.43
C VAL A 10 -19.90 -0.05 20.39
N SER A 11 -20.12 -1.35 20.51
CA SER A 11 -19.31 -2.23 21.37
C SER A 11 -17.83 -2.25 20.95
N GLU A 12 -17.53 -2.18 19.65
CA GLU A 12 -16.16 -2.13 19.17
C GLU A 12 -15.52 -0.75 19.46
N LEU A 13 -16.30 0.33 19.34
CA LEU A 13 -15.86 1.68 19.72
C LEU A 13 -15.66 1.80 21.24
N ASP A 14 -16.41 1.06 22.06
CA ASP A 14 -16.27 1.06 23.53
C ASP A 14 -14.90 0.52 23.99
N LYS A 15 -14.24 -0.33 23.20
CA LYS A 15 -12.89 -0.84 23.51
C LYS A 15 -11.80 0.24 23.47
N HIS A 16 -12.06 1.37 22.80
CA HIS A 16 -11.06 2.42 22.54
C HIS A 16 -11.48 3.80 23.04
N ILE A 17 -12.77 4.09 23.08
CA ILE A 17 -13.30 5.39 23.51
C ILE A 17 -14.11 5.16 24.78
N VAL A 18 -13.81 5.88 25.85
CA VAL A 18 -14.61 5.83 27.09
C VAL A 18 -15.77 6.82 27.01
N GLY A 19 -16.99 6.40 27.37
CA GLY A 19 -18.17 7.27 27.36
C GLY A 19 -18.66 7.65 25.95
N GLN A 20 -19.14 8.89 25.77
CA GLN A 20 -19.59 9.44 24.47
C GLN A 20 -20.67 8.62 23.74
N GLY A 21 -21.58 7.96 24.47
CA GLY A 21 -22.57 7.04 23.90
C GLY A 21 -23.45 7.63 22.79
N LYS A 22 -23.84 8.91 22.90
CA LYS A 22 -24.61 9.61 21.83
C LYS A 22 -23.82 9.70 20.52
N ALA A 23 -22.53 10.08 20.60
CA ALA A 23 -21.67 10.21 19.43
C ALA A 23 -21.40 8.83 18.78
N LYS A 24 -21.10 7.80 19.60
CA LYS A 24 -20.93 6.42 19.12
C LYS A 24 -22.16 5.90 18.40
N LYS A 25 -23.35 6.11 18.96
CA LYS A 25 -24.62 5.72 18.35
C LYS A 25 -24.84 6.44 17.01
N ALA A 26 -24.57 7.74 16.95
CA ALA A 26 -24.72 8.53 15.72
C ALA A 26 -23.83 8.00 14.59
N VAL A 27 -22.54 7.76 14.87
CA VAL A 27 -21.61 7.23 13.87
C VAL A 27 -21.93 5.79 13.46
N ALA A 28 -22.40 4.95 14.40
CA ALA A 28 -22.82 3.59 14.12
C ALA A 28 -24.04 3.55 13.18
N ILE A 29 -25.01 4.44 13.37
CA ILE A 29 -26.16 4.58 12.48
C ILE A 29 -25.71 5.04 11.09
N ALA A 30 -24.84 6.04 11.01
CA ALA A 30 -24.34 6.53 9.71
C ALA A 30 -23.59 5.44 8.93
N LEU A 31 -22.74 4.66 9.60
CA LEU A 31 -22.06 3.52 8.98
C LEU A 31 -23.06 2.43 8.54
N ARG A 32 -24.02 2.06 9.40
CA ARG A 32 -25.05 1.07 9.06
C ARG A 32 -25.92 1.52 7.89
N ASN A 33 -26.21 2.81 7.77
CA ASN A 33 -26.98 3.34 6.66
C ASN A 33 -26.26 3.20 5.31
N ARG A 34 -24.92 3.17 5.28
CA ARG A 34 -24.17 2.83 4.05
C ARG A 34 -24.43 1.40 3.61
N TRP A 35 -24.38 0.45 4.56
CA TRP A 35 -24.73 -0.95 4.27
C TRP A 35 -26.19 -1.09 3.82
N ARG A 36 -27.13 -0.41 4.50
CA ARG A 36 -28.55 -0.42 4.11
C ARG A 36 -28.75 0.13 2.70
N ARG A 37 -28.12 1.24 2.36
CA ARG A 37 -28.17 1.82 1.00
C ARG A 37 -27.72 0.83 -0.06
N ALA A 38 -26.67 0.05 0.19
CA ALA A 38 -26.19 -0.97 -0.75
C ALA A 38 -27.23 -2.08 -1.03
N GLN A 39 -28.19 -2.30 -0.12
CA GLN A 39 -29.28 -3.27 -0.28
C GLN A 39 -30.52 -2.69 -0.97
N VAL A 40 -30.59 -1.38 -1.21
CA VAL A 40 -31.71 -0.74 -1.90
C VAL A 40 -31.57 -0.93 -3.41
N ALA A 41 -32.67 -1.20 -4.11
CA ALA A 41 -32.69 -1.31 -5.56
C ALA A 41 -32.57 0.06 -6.26
N GLU A 42 -32.10 0.07 -7.50
CA GLU A 42 -32.17 1.26 -8.37
C GLU A 42 -33.64 1.55 -8.73
N PRO A 43 -34.04 2.83 -8.93
CA PRO A 43 -33.21 4.05 -8.91
C PRO A 43 -33.04 4.66 -7.50
N LEU A 44 -33.81 4.20 -6.52
CA LEU A 44 -33.88 4.81 -5.18
C LEU A 44 -32.52 4.85 -4.46
N ARG A 45 -31.62 3.90 -4.76
CA ARG A 45 -30.26 3.86 -4.20
C ARG A 45 -29.47 5.16 -4.46
N GLN A 46 -29.62 5.75 -5.64
CA GLN A 46 -28.90 6.97 -6.03
C GLN A 46 -29.41 8.20 -5.30
N GLU A 47 -30.70 8.25 -5.00
CA GLU A 47 -31.34 9.36 -4.27
C GLU A 47 -30.96 9.41 -2.78
N ILE A 48 -30.54 8.27 -2.21
CA ILE A 48 -30.16 8.20 -0.80
C ILE A 48 -28.75 8.78 -0.60
N THR A 49 -28.69 9.99 -0.06
CA THR A 49 -27.44 10.66 0.30
C THR A 49 -26.88 10.23 1.67
N PRO A 50 -25.53 10.22 1.83
CA PRO A 50 -24.91 9.96 3.13
C PRO A 50 -25.37 10.96 4.20
N LYS A 51 -25.59 10.46 5.43
CA LYS A 51 -25.92 11.31 6.58
C LYS A 51 -24.64 11.81 7.25
N ASN A 52 -24.24 13.04 6.91
CA ASN A 52 -23.10 13.71 7.50
C ASN A 52 -23.34 14.01 9.00
N ILE A 53 -22.26 14.06 9.78
CA ILE A 53 -22.31 14.21 11.23
C ILE A 53 -21.54 15.45 11.66
N LEU A 54 -22.18 16.31 12.44
CA LEU A 54 -21.54 17.41 13.15
C LEU A 54 -21.36 17.02 14.62
N MET A 55 -20.11 16.95 15.10
CA MET A 55 -19.80 16.67 16.50
C MET A 55 -19.51 17.97 17.25
N ILE A 56 -20.32 18.28 18.27
CA ILE A 56 -20.17 19.47 19.11
C ILE A 56 -19.66 19.05 20.49
N GLY A 57 -18.61 19.70 20.98
CA GLY A 57 -18.05 19.47 22.31
C GLY A 57 -16.65 20.08 22.48
N PRO A 58 -16.10 20.10 23.71
CA PRO A 58 -14.77 20.68 23.96
C PRO A 58 -13.65 19.85 23.31
N THR A 59 -12.45 20.40 23.25
CA THR A 59 -11.26 19.67 22.78
C THR A 59 -10.95 18.49 23.71
N GLY A 60 -10.23 17.48 23.22
CA GLY A 60 -9.78 16.34 24.05
C GLY A 60 -10.84 15.26 24.37
N VAL A 61 -12.14 15.49 24.15
CA VAL A 61 -13.20 14.51 24.48
C VAL A 61 -13.33 13.29 23.55
N GLY A 62 -12.40 13.14 22.59
CA GLY A 62 -12.37 11.98 21.69
C GLY A 62 -13.12 12.11 20.37
N LYS A 63 -13.57 13.31 19.95
CA LYS A 63 -14.28 13.53 18.66
C LYS A 63 -13.52 12.93 17.46
N THR A 64 -12.25 13.27 17.32
CA THR A 64 -11.39 12.78 16.23
C THR A 64 -11.11 11.28 16.37
N GLU A 65 -11.00 10.77 17.60
CA GLU A 65 -10.70 9.35 17.84
C GLU A 65 -11.90 8.47 17.47
N ILE A 66 -13.14 8.91 17.74
CA ILE A 66 -14.35 8.22 17.28
C ILE A 66 -14.33 8.08 15.75
N ALA A 67 -14.05 9.16 15.02
CA ALA A 67 -14.01 9.13 13.56
C ALA A 67 -12.88 8.24 13.02
N ARG A 68 -11.67 8.33 13.60
CA ARG A 68 -10.52 7.50 13.24
C ARG A 68 -10.78 6.01 13.46
N ARG A 69 -11.37 5.65 14.62
CA ARG A 69 -11.68 4.26 14.96
C ARG A 69 -12.80 3.71 14.08
N LEU A 70 -13.82 4.51 13.79
CA LEU A 70 -14.88 4.13 12.86
C LEU A 70 -14.33 3.82 11.46
N ALA A 71 -13.40 4.65 10.95
CA ALA A 71 -12.80 4.41 9.64
C ALA A 71 -11.96 3.13 9.62
N ARG A 72 -11.14 2.89 10.66
CA ARG A 72 -10.39 1.63 10.81
C ARG A 72 -11.31 0.41 10.88
N LEU A 73 -12.40 0.49 11.64
CA LEU A 73 -13.41 -0.56 11.76
C LEU A 73 -14.04 -0.90 10.40
N ALA A 74 -14.33 0.13 9.60
CA ALA A 74 -14.94 -0.02 8.30
C ALA A 74 -13.94 -0.37 7.18
N ASN A 75 -12.64 -0.49 7.51
CA ASN A 75 -11.55 -0.56 6.54
C ASN A 75 -11.67 0.54 5.46
N ALA A 76 -11.95 1.76 5.88
CA ALA A 76 -12.22 2.90 5.02
C ALA A 76 -11.07 3.93 5.06
N PRO A 77 -10.76 4.60 3.94
CA PRO A 77 -9.77 5.67 3.91
C PRO A 77 -10.20 6.83 4.82
N PHE A 78 -9.25 7.45 5.51
CA PHE A 78 -9.51 8.48 6.51
C PHE A 78 -8.49 9.60 6.44
N ILE A 79 -8.98 10.84 6.47
CA ILE A 79 -8.18 12.05 6.47
C ILE A 79 -8.68 13.03 7.56
N LYS A 80 -7.75 13.71 8.23
CA LYS A 80 -8.04 14.78 9.20
C LYS A 80 -7.50 16.09 8.62
N ILE A 81 -8.40 17.06 8.41
CA ILE A 81 -8.05 18.39 7.91
C ILE A 81 -8.59 19.45 8.87
N GLU A 82 -7.91 20.60 8.92
CA GLU A 82 -8.32 21.78 9.67
C GLU A 82 -8.89 22.80 8.69
N ALA A 83 -10.11 23.26 8.94
CA ALA A 83 -10.84 24.15 8.03
C ALA A 83 -10.13 25.50 7.83
N SER A 84 -9.40 25.97 8.85
CA SER A 84 -8.66 27.23 8.80
C SER A 84 -7.55 27.25 7.73
N LYS A 85 -7.09 26.07 7.27
CA LYS A 85 -6.10 25.95 6.19
C LYS A 85 -6.59 26.48 4.83
N PHE A 86 -7.90 26.62 4.67
CA PHE A 86 -8.54 27.09 3.43
C PHE A 86 -9.00 28.55 3.51
N THR A 87 -8.89 29.16 4.70
CA THR A 87 -9.33 30.54 4.96
C THR A 87 -8.17 31.45 5.36
N GLU A 88 -6.92 30.97 5.30
CA GLU A 88 -5.75 31.75 5.69
C GLU A 88 -5.48 32.87 4.67
N VAL A 89 -5.38 34.10 5.16
CA VAL A 89 -5.27 35.31 4.33
C VAL A 89 -3.84 35.48 3.85
N GLY A 90 -3.61 35.51 2.53
CA GLY A 90 -2.40 36.15 1.95
C GLY A 90 -1.60 35.37 0.91
N TYR A 91 -1.91 34.11 0.64
CA TYR A 91 -1.32 33.37 -0.49
C TYR A 91 -2.39 32.46 -1.05
N VAL A 92 -2.40 32.19 -2.35
CA VAL A 92 -3.39 31.32 -3.02
C VAL A 92 -3.68 30.13 -2.11
N GLY A 93 -4.85 30.13 -1.47
CA GLY A 93 -5.18 29.16 -0.43
C GLY A 93 -5.03 27.75 -1.00
N ARG A 94 -4.70 26.77 -0.15
CA ARG A 94 -4.76 25.37 -0.61
C ARG A 94 -6.12 25.11 -1.25
N ASP A 95 -6.12 24.45 -2.39
CA ASP A 95 -7.34 24.13 -3.10
C ASP A 95 -8.16 23.09 -2.30
N VAL A 96 -9.47 23.29 -2.15
CA VAL A 96 -10.36 22.39 -1.41
C VAL A 96 -10.42 21.01 -2.07
N GLU A 97 -10.16 20.91 -3.38
CA GLU A 97 -10.07 19.62 -4.07
C GLU A 97 -8.90 18.76 -3.58
N THR A 98 -7.87 19.36 -2.95
CA THR A 98 -6.77 18.61 -2.32
C THR A 98 -7.27 17.63 -1.26
N ILE A 99 -8.40 17.92 -0.60
CA ILE A 99 -9.02 17.02 0.38
C ILE A 99 -9.35 15.65 -0.24
N ILE A 100 -9.90 15.67 -1.46
CA ILE A 100 -10.30 14.46 -2.16
C ILE A 100 -9.06 13.76 -2.75
N ARG A 101 -8.11 14.52 -3.29
CA ARG A 101 -6.84 13.98 -3.79
C ARG A 101 -6.08 13.22 -2.71
N ASP A 102 -5.86 13.85 -1.56
CA ASP A 102 -5.18 13.23 -0.41
C ASP A 102 -5.93 11.98 0.09
N LEU A 103 -7.28 12.01 0.09
CA LEU A 103 -8.09 10.85 0.49
C LEU A 103 -7.94 9.67 -0.47
N VAL A 104 -7.91 9.94 -1.79
CA VAL A 104 -7.70 8.92 -2.82
C VAL A 104 -6.29 8.33 -2.74
N GLU A 105 -5.26 9.15 -2.50
CA GLU A 105 -3.89 8.66 -2.30
C GLU A 105 -3.80 7.70 -1.09
N ILE A 106 -4.47 8.05 0.02
CA ILE A 106 -4.56 7.18 1.20
C ILE A 106 -5.29 5.87 0.86
N ALA A 107 -6.35 5.92 0.06
CA ALA A 107 -7.09 4.73 -0.37
C ALA A 107 -6.21 3.81 -1.24
N ILE A 108 -5.54 4.36 -2.25
CA ILE A 108 -4.62 3.63 -3.14
C ILE A 108 -3.53 2.96 -2.32
N LYS A 109 -2.90 3.69 -1.39
CA LYS A 109 -1.88 3.14 -0.50
C LYS A 109 -2.41 1.98 0.33
N SER A 110 -3.59 2.13 0.94
CA SER A 110 -4.21 1.08 1.75
C SER A 110 -4.54 -0.17 0.95
N VAL A 111 -5.09 -0.02 -0.27
CA VAL A 111 -5.41 -1.15 -1.16
C VAL A 111 -4.13 -1.83 -1.63
N ARG A 112 -3.10 -1.06 -1.98
CA ARG A 112 -1.79 -1.60 -2.39
C ARG A 112 -1.16 -2.43 -1.27
N GLU A 113 -1.17 -1.93 -0.03
CA GLU A 113 -0.66 -2.67 1.14
C GLU A 113 -1.43 -3.98 1.38
N GLN A 114 -2.76 -3.98 1.16
CA GLN A 114 -3.59 -5.19 1.27
C GLN A 114 -3.28 -6.19 0.14
N ALA A 115 -3.13 -5.71 -1.10
CA ALA A 115 -2.77 -6.52 -2.25
C ALA A 115 -1.38 -7.16 -2.05
N MET A 116 -0.38 -6.38 -1.64
CA MET A 116 0.97 -6.87 -1.33
C MET A 116 0.94 -7.97 -0.25
N LYS A 117 0.14 -7.80 0.81
CA LYS A 117 -0.03 -8.82 1.85
C LYS A 117 -0.64 -10.12 1.29
N SER A 118 -1.60 -10.02 0.39
CA SER A 118 -2.26 -11.20 -0.21
C SER A 118 -1.35 -12.01 -1.12
N VAL A 119 -0.37 -11.37 -1.76
CA VAL A 119 0.60 -12.03 -2.65
C VAL A 119 1.92 -12.40 -1.96
N ARG A 120 2.03 -12.12 -0.65
CA ARG A 120 3.29 -12.23 0.09
C ARG A 120 3.88 -13.64 0.07
N GLU A 121 3.07 -14.67 0.26
CA GLU A 121 3.54 -16.07 0.26
C GLU A 121 4.15 -16.43 -1.10
N ARG A 122 3.47 -16.07 -2.19
CA ARG A 122 3.97 -16.29 -3.56
C ARG A 122 5.24 -15.48 -3.85
N ALA A 123 5.31 -14.26 -3.32
CA ALA A 123 6.51 -13.42 -3.42
C ALA A 123 7.68 -14.01 -2.60
N GLU A 124 7.41 -14.63 -1.45
CA GLU A 124 8.40 -15.35 -0.64
C GLU A 124 8.97 -16.56 -1.37
N ASP A 125 8.12 -17.36 -2.01
CA ASP A 125 8.58 -18.49 -2.83
C ASP A 125 9.44 -18.04 -4.02
N ALA A 126 9.01 -17.00 -4.75
CA ALA A 126 9.77 -16.45 -5.88
C ALA A 126 11.09 -15.80 -5.45
N ALA A 127 11.10 -15.11 -4.30
CA ALA A 127 12.32 -14.55 -3.73
C ALA A 127 13.30 -15.64 -3.28
N GLU A 128 12.81 -16.75 -2.70
CA GLU A 128 13.63 -17.93 -2.38
C GLU A 128 14.29 -18.49 -3.64
N ASP A 129 13.56 -18.60 -4.76
CA ASP A 129 14.12 -19.10 -6.01
C ASP A 129 15.24 -18.20 -6.54
N ARG A 130 15.08 -16.87 -6.49
CA ARG A 130 16.15 -15.92 -6.87
C ARG A 130 17.38 -16.03 -5.97
N VAL A 131 17.20 -16.26 -4.67
CA VAL A 131 18.32 -16.50 -3.74
C VAL A 131 19.03 -17.81 -4.07
N LEU A 132 18.28 -18.86 -4.39
CA LEU A 132 18.83 -20.15 -4.77
C LEU A 132 19.60 -20.07 -6.10
N ASP A 133 19.11 -19.31 -7.08
CA ASP A 133 19.81 -19.11 -8.36
C ASP A 133 21.16 -18.39 -8.17
N ALA A 134 21.23 -17.46 -7.21
CA ALA A 134 22.49 -16.78 -6.85
C ALA A 134 23.46 -17.70 -6.09
N LEU A 135 22.94 -18.60 -5.24
CA LEU A 135 23.73 -19.55 -4.46
C LEU A 135 24.22 -20.77 -5.24
N LEU A 136 23.40 -21.22 -6.18
CA LEU A 136 23.66 -22.35 -7.06
C LEU A 136 23.63 -21.82 -8.50
N PRO A 137 24.65 -21.05 -8.94
CA PRO A 137 24.74 -20.67 -10.32
C PRO A 137 24.66 -21.95 -11.13
N SER A 138 23.62 -22.08 -11.97
CA SER A 138 23.54 -23.16 -12.94
C SER A 138 24.88 -23.19 -13.65
N ALA A 139 25.61 -24.31 -13.57
CA ALA A 139 26.86 -24.47 -14.29
C ALA A 139 26.57 -24.06 -15.72
N ARG A 140 27.10 -22.90 -16.14
CA ARG A 140 26.80 -22.34 -17.44
C ARG A 140 27.07 -23.45 -18.44
N GLY A 141 26.02 -23.91 -19.10
CA GLY A 141 26.19 -24.73 -20.27
C GLY A 141 27.17 -23.99 -21.17
N ASN A 142 28.24 -24.70 -21.56
CA ASN A 142 28.83 -24.46 -22.86
C ASN A 142 27.68 -24.25 -23.86
N TYR A 143 27.88 -23.33 -24.81
CA TYR A 143 26.97 -22.86 -25.86
C TYR A 143 26.42 -23.95 -26.83
N PHE A 144 26.28 -25.20 -26.39
CA PHE A 144 26.00 -26.38 -27.21
C PHE A 144 24.94 -27.34 -26.66
N ASN A 145 24.27 -27.06 -25.54
CA ASN A 145 23.15 -27.90 -25.08
C ASN A 145 21.95 -27.07 -24.61
N ASP A 146 20.94 -27.02 -25.48
CA ASP A 146 19.61 -26.45 -25.26
C ASP A 146 18.74 -27.40 -24.43
N THR A 147 19.26 -27.85 -23.28
CA THR A 147 18.46 -28.56 -22.27
C THR A 147 18.09 -27.57 -21.17
N PRO A 148 16.79 -27.30 -20.95
CA PRO A 148 16.36 -26.53 -19.79
C PRO A 148 16.94 -27.21 -18.55
N ALA A 149 17.67 -26.46 -17.73
CA ALA A 149 18.17 -26.94 -16.46
C ALA A 149 16.99 -27.54 -15.68
N SER A 150 17.07 -28.83 -15.36
CA SER A 150 16.02 -29.53 -14.61
C SER A 150 15.62 -28.72 -13.39
N GLU A 151 14.37 -28.25 -13.36
CA GLU A 151 13.83 -27.29 -12.39
C GLU A 151 13.95 -27.75 -10.91
N ASP A 152 14.22 -29.03 -10.66
CA ASP A 152 14.21 -29.67 -9.34
C ASP A 152 15.45 -30.56 -9.07
N SER A 153 16.66 -29.98 -9.11
CA SER A 153 17.83 -30.75 -8.65
C SER A 153 17.68 -31.07 -7.15
N THR A 154 18.00 -32.31 -6.76
CA THR A 154 17.97 -32.73 -5.33
C THR A 154 18.81 -31.83 -4.42
N THR A 155 19.79 -31.12 -5.00
CA THR A 155 20.61 -30.12 -4.32
C THR A 155 19.82 -28.84 -4.06
N ARG A 156 19.03 -28.35 -5.02
CA ARG A 156 18.18 -27.16 -4.86
C ARG A 156 17.17 -27.35 -3.73
N GLN A 157 16.52 -28.51 -3.66
CA GLN A 157 15.56 -28.83 -2.59
C GLN A 157 16.21 -28.86 -1.20
N LYS A 158 17.42 -29.44 -1.06
CA LYS A 158 18.19 -29.44 0.19
C LYS A 158 18.58 -28.02 0.62
N PHE A 159 18.99 -27.17 -0.32
CA PHE A 159 19.34 -25.77 -0.04
C PHE A 159 18.11 -24.93 0.29
N ARG A 160 16.96 -25.16 -0.36
CA ARG A 160 15.68 -24.52 -0.01
C ARG A 160 15.29 -24.83 1.44
N LYS A 161 15.40 -26.10 1.85
CA LYS A 161 15.16 -26.50 3.24
C LYS A 161 16.10 -25.77 4.21
N LYS A 162 17.41 -25.74 3.92
CA LYS A 162 18.40 -25.00 4.74
C LYS A 162 18.16 -23.49 4.79
N LEU A 163 17.66 -22.90 3.71
CA LEU A 163 17.30 -21.49 3.64
C LEU A 163 16.08 -21.18 4.52
N ARG A 164 15.06 -22.04 4.49
CA ARG A 164 13.88 -21.91 5.37
C ARG A 164 14.21 -22.14 6.84
N GLU A 165 15.17 -23.01 7.13
CA GLU A 165 15.70 -23.26 8.48
C GLU A 165 16.65 -22.15 8.98
N GLY A 166 16.95 -21.12 8.17
CA GLY A 166 17.82 -20.00 8.55
C GLY A 166 19.31 -20.32 8.57
N GLY A 167 19.71 -21.53 8.15
CA GLY A 167 21.11 -21.98 8.22
C GLY A 167 22.06 -21.31 7.21
N LEU A 168 21.56 -20.38 6.39
CA LEU A 168 22.31 -19.67 5.35
C LEU A 168 22.24 -18.14 5.51
N ASP A 169 21.53 -17.62 6.53
CA ASP A 169 21.18 -16.20 6.65
C ASP A 169 22.38 -15.24 6.71
N ASP A 170 23.52 -15.71 7.23
CA ASP A 170 24.76 -14.96 7.35
C ASP A 170 25.67 -15.01 6.12
N LYS A 171 25.38 -15.87 5.15
CA LYS A 171 26.18 -15.92 3.92
C LYS A 171 25.91 -14.69 3.06
N GLU A 172 26.94 -14.24 2.37
CA GLU A 172 26.84 -13.15 1.42
C GLU A 172 26.54 -13.70 0.03
N ILE A 173 25.58 -13.07 -0.65
CA ILE A 173 25.25 -13.34 -2.04
C ILE A 173 25.28 -12.04 -2.84
N GLU A 174 25.63 -12.16 -4.11
CA GLU A 174 25.54 -11.05 -5.04
C GLU A 174 24.21 -11.14 -5.79
N ILE A 175 23.35 -10.15 -5.59
CA ILE A 175 22.04 -10.09 -6.23
C ILE A 175 21.83 -8.77 -6.96
N GLU A 176 21.18 -8.85 -8.11
CA GLU A 176 20.68 -7.70 -8.84
C GLU A 176 19.39 -7.20 -8.19
N VAL A 177 19.47 -6.04 -7.55
CA VAL A 177 18.31 -5.38 -6.97
C VAL A 177 17.99 -4.15 -7.80
N SER A 178 16.70 -3.85 -7.95
CA SER A 178 16.25 -2.60 -8.55
C SER A 178 16.83 -1.42 -7.77
N ALA A 179 17.72 -0.65 -8.38
CA ALA A 179 18.24 0.55 -7.74
C ALA A 179 17.20 1.66 -7.90
N PRO A 180 16.88 2.43 -6.84
CA PRO A 180 16.14 3.67 -7.03
C PRO A 180 16.93 4.52 -8.02
N SER A 181 16.27 4.93 -9.11
CA SER A 181 16.88 5.82 -10.10
C SER A 181 17.39 7.04 -9.35
N MET A 182 18.70 7.31 -9.42
CA MET A 182 19.24 8.57 -8.90
C MET A 182 18.43 9.70 -9.55
N GLN A 183 17.70 10.44 -8.73
CA GLN A 183 17.11 11.70 -9.14
C GLN A 183 18.32 12.61 -9.40
N ALA A 184 18.73 12.72 -10.65
CA ALA A 184 19.61 13.81 -11.03
C ALA A 184 18.78 15.07 -10.78
N GLU A 185 19.09 15.82 -9.71
CA GLU A 185 18.57 17.16 -9.53
C GLU A 185 19.12 18.00 -10.68
N ILE A 186 18.31 18.13 -11.74
CA ILE A 186 18.60 19.03 -12.84
C ILE A 186 18.43 20.43 -12.25
N PHE A 187 19.54 21.14 -12.01
CA PHE A 187 19.53 22.54 -11.64
C PHE A 187 18.89 23.34 -12.79
N ALA A 188 17.60 23.65 -12.66
CA ALA A 188 16.84 24.39 -13.65
C ALA A 188 16.71 25.87 -13.23
N PRO A 189 16.84 26.84 -14.15
CA PRO A 189 16.55 28.23 -13.87
C PRO A 189 15.10 28.43 -13.39
N PRO A 190 14.84 29.38 -12.49
CA PRO A 190 13.48 29.66 -11.99
C PRO A 190 12.54 30.01 -13.16
N GLY A 191 11.40 29.32 -13.24
CA GLY A 191 10.42 29.42 -14.34
C GLY A 191 10.32 28.17 -15.23
N MET A 192 11.16 27.15 -15.03
CA MET A 192 11.17 25.89 -15.81
C MET A 192 10.92 24.62 -14.97
N GLU A 193 10.47 24.78 -13.72
CA GLU A 193 10.28 23.68 -12.75
C GLU A 193 9.24 22.64 -13.20
N GLU A 194 8.19 23.08 -13.90
CA GLU A 194 7.12 22.19 -14.37
C GLU A 194 7.63 21.30 -15.53
N LEU A 195 8.42 21.89 -16.45
CA LEU A 195 9.03 21.16 -17.56
C LEU A 195 10.07 20.14 -17.09
N THR A 196 10.87 20.46 -16.07
CA THR A 196 11.86 19.52 -15.53
C THR A 196 11.20 18.35 -14.83
N SER A 197 10.11 18.56 -14.10
CA SER A 197 9.33 17.49 -13.48
C SER A 197 8.75 16.52 -14.52
N GLN A 198 8.26 17.05 -15.65
CA GLN A 198 7.70 16.27 -16.75
C GLN A 198 8.79 15.46 -17.50
N ILE A 199 9.95 16.07 -17.76
CA ILE A 199 11.10 15.40 -18.39
C ILE A 199 11.63 14.29 -17.47
N GLN A 200 11.69 14.53 -16.15
CA GLN A 200 12.13 13.55 -15.18
C GLN A 200 11.18 12.34 -15.10
N GLY A 201 9.87 12.57 -15.11
CA GLY A 201 8.87 11.49 -15.19
C GLY A 201 8.97 10.68 -16.49
N MET A 202 9.24 11.35 -17.61
CA MET A 202 9.44 10.70 -18.91
C MET A 202 10.74 9.86 -18.94
N PHE A 203 11.82 10.34 -18.32
CA PHE A 203 13.10 9.63 -18.22
C PHE A 203 13.03 8.40 -17.31
N GLN A 204 12.24 8.45 -16.23
CA GLN A 204 11.98 7.28 -15.37
C GLN A 204 11.17 6.19 -16.09
N ASN A 205 10.25 6.56 -16.98
CA ASN A 205 9.47 5.60 -17.75
C ASN A 205 10.24 4.99 -18.95
N MET A 206 11.21 5.70 -19.54
CA MET A 206 12.05 5.18 -20.63
C MET A 206 13.29 4.41 -20.15
N GLY A 207 13.84 4.78 -18.99
CA GLY A 207 14.98 4.10 -18.39
C GLY A 207 14.51 2.95 -17.51
N GLY A 208 14.16 1.82 -18.12
CA GLY A 208 13.83 0.58 -17.40
C GLY A 208 14.77 0.39 -16.20
N GLY A 209 14.20 0.33 -15.00
CA GLY A 209 14.90 0.51 -13.73
C GLY A 209 16.26 -0.18 -13.73
N ARG A 210 17.35 0.61 -13.69
CA ARG A 210 18.71 0.06 -13.70
C ARG A 210 18.87 -0.85 -12.50
N LYS A 211 18.99 -2.16 -12.74
CA LYS A 211 19.38 -3.12 -11.72
C LYS A 211 20.85 -2.92 -11.40
N LYS A 212 21.19 -2.92 -10.11
CA LYS A 212 22.58 -2.85 -9.65
C LYS A 212 22.89 -4.10 -8.84
N SER A 213 23.95 -4.79 -9.21
CA SER A 213 24.49 -5.90 -8.41
C SER A 213 25.00 -5.36 -7.08
N ARG A 214 24.50 -5.92 -5.99
CA ARG A 214 24.94 -5.62 -4.63
C ARG A 214 25.26 -6.93 -3.91
N LYS A 215 26.38 -6.95 -3.18
CA LYS A 215 26.68 -8.00 -2.22
C LYS A 215 25.97 -7.70 -0.92
N LEU A 216 25.10 -8.63 -0.50
CA LEU A 216 24.27 -8.51 0.68
C LEU A 216 24.22 -9.85 1.41
N LYS A 217 23.94 -9.82 2.71
CA LYS A 217 23.61 -11.03 3.45
C LYS A 217 22.29 -11.61 2.93
N ILE A 218 22.16 -12.94 2.94
CA ILE A 218 20.95 -13.63 2.49
C ILE A 218 19.70 -13.14 3.24
N SER A 219 19.80 -12.89 4.54
CA SER A 219 18.71 -12.35 5.35
C SER A 219 18.19 -11.00 4.85
N GLU A 220 19.08 -10.09 4.46
CA GLU A 220 18.75 -8.77 3.92
C GLU A 220 18.27 -8.87 2.46
N ALA A 221 18.97 -9.66 1.65
CA ALA A 221 18.62 -9.96 0.29
C ALA A 221 17.20 -10.53 0.18
N ARG A 222 16.83 -11.48 1.03
CA ARG A 222 15.49 -12.08 1.05
C ARG A 222 14.41 -11.04 1.28
N ARG A 223 14.58 -10.12 2.24
CA ARG A 223 13.59 -9.07 2.51
C ARG A 223 13.39 -8.16 1.29
N LEU A 224 14.48 -7.69 0.69
CA LEU A 224 14.41 -6.83 -0.49
C LEU A 224 13.79 -7.53 -1.70
N LEU A 225 14.14 -8.80 -1.91
CA LEU A 225 13.59 -9.59 -3.01
C LEU A 225 12.10 -9.88 -2.82
N VAL A 226 11.65 -10.17 -1.59
CA VAL A 226 10.23 -10.37 -1.29
C VAL A 226 9.44 -9.12 -1.62
N ASP A 227 9.92 -7.94 -1.21
CA ASP A 227 9.24 -6.68 -1.50
C ASP A 227 9.21 -6.38 -3.01
N GLU A 228 10.30 -6.68 -3.74
CA GLU A 228 10.38 -6.52 -5.19
C GLU A 228 9.43 -7.47 -5.94
N GLU A 229 9.42 -8.76 -5.59
CA GLU A 229 8.53 -9.75 -6.21
C GLU A 229 7.06 -9.49 -5.84
N ALA A 230 6.77 -9.06 -4.61
CA ALA A 230 5.42 -8.65 -4.23
C ALA A 230 4.96 -7.44 -5.05
N ALA A 231 5.83 -6.45 -5.27
CA ALA A 231 5.50 -5.29 -6.08
C ALA A 231 5.23 -5.64 -7.56
N LYS A 232 5.93 -6.64 -8.12
CA LYS A 232 5.67 -7.14 -9.48
C LYS A 232 4.37 -7.91 -9.62
N LEU A 233 3.96 -8.62 -8.58
CA LEU A 233 2.72 -9.41 -8.57
C LEU A 233 1.46 -8.55 -8.38
N VAL A 234 1.60 -7.31 -7.87
CA VAL A 234 0.48 -6.39 -7.73
C VAL A 234 0.23 -5.65 -9.05
N ASN A 235 -1.00 -5.75 -9.56
CA ASN A 235 -1.44 -4.96 -10.69
C ASN A 235 -1.86 -3.55 -10.24
N ASP A 236 -1.09 -2.54 -10.61
CA ASP A 236 -1.32 -1.15 -10.21
C ASP A 236 -2.64 -0.58 -10.77
N GLU A 237 -3.15 -1.06 -11.91
CA GLU A 237 -4.44 -0.62 -12.46
C GLU A 237 -5.62 -1.19 -11.66
N ASP A 238 -5.55 -2.46 -11.28
CA ASP A 238 -6.58 -3.09 -10.43
C ASP A 238 -6.61 -2.43 -9.04
N VAL A 239 -5.44 -2.05 -8.51
CA VAL A 239 -5.32 -1.30 -7.25
C VAL A 239 -6.03 0.05 -7.34
N LYS A 240 -5.80 0.81 -8.41
CA LYS A 240 -6.46 2.11 -8.61
C LYS A 240 -7.98 1.96 -8.75
N LEU A 241 -8.44 0.98 -9.54
CA LEU A 241 -9.86 0.75 -9.77
C LEU A 241 -10.59 0.27 -8.51
N THR A 242 -9.91 -0.51 -7.66
CA THR A 242 -10.49 -0.95 -6.38
C THR A 242 -10.50 0.15 -5.32
N ALA A 243 -9.59 1.13 -5.40
CA ALA A 243 -9.45 2.20 -4.43
C ALA A 243 -10.49 3.33 -4.58
N VAL A 244 -11.08 3.50 -5.77
CA VAL A 244 -12.01 4.59 -6.14
C VAL A 244 -13.43 4.05 -6.32
#